data_AF-A0AAE3JG24-F1
#
_entry.id   AF-A0AAE3JG24-F1
#
_cell.length_a   1.000
_cell.length_b   1.000
_cell.length_c   1.000
_cell.angle_alpha   90.00
_cell.angle_beta   90.00
_cell.angle_gamma   90.00
#
_symmetry.space_group_name_H-M   'P 1'
#
loop_
_entity.id
_entity.type
_entity.pdbx_description
1 polymer ?
#
loop_
_entity_poly.entity_id
_entity_poly.type
_entity_poly.pdbx_seq_one_letter_code
_entity_poly.pdbx_strand_id
1 'polypeptide(L)'
;MELIGKLHGISRDMVTGQCLVTFAVNDSARVVEQSAELRDKELNIKATKYHKPRSLDANAYHWALCHKIAHALQTDAKSIHYELMISYGTPLENPDGSKAVISVLKVVNPRRAGVYARKIGSGSVEGKEFDHYLLIKPSHLYDSKEMAQLLDGTVYEAQASGIETIPPERLKRMMEALEEHERRTQKKHENKSM
;
A
#
# COMPACT_ATOMS: atom_id res chain seq x y z
N MET A 1 -6.76 -15.53 10.94
CA MET A 1 -6.66 -15.59 9.47
C MET A 1 -7.99 -15.23 8.83
N GLU A 2 -8.02 -14.23 7.93
CA GLU A 2 -9.18 -13.93 7.07
C GLU A 2 -8.90 -14.31 5.61
N LEU A 3 -9.71 -15.21 5.05
CA LEU A 3 -9.58 -15.68 3.66
C LEU A 3 -10.87 -15.44 2.87
N ILE A 4 -10.73 -15.25 1.56
CA ILE A 4 -11.86 -15.20 0.63
C ILE A 4 -11.86 -16.50 -0.15
N GLY A 5 -12.92 -17.30 0.02
CA GLY A 5 -13.07 -18.60 -0.62
C GLY A 5 -14.52 -18.91 -0.97
N LYS A 6 -14.72 -20.11 -1.51
CA LYS A 6 -16.04 -20.70 -1.76
C LYS A 6 -16.19 -21.96 -0.93
N LEU A 7 -17.40 -22.23 -0.46
CA LEU A 7 -17.71 -23.53 0.12
C LEU A 7 -17.51 -24.60 -0.96
N HIS A 8 -16.63 -25.55 -0.69
CA HIS A 8 -16.34 -26.66 -1.60
C HIS A 8 -17.21 -27.86 -1.30
N GLY A 9 -17.37 -28.20 -0.01
CA GLY A 9 -18.18 -29.32 0.42
C GLY A 9 -18.39 -29.35 1.91
N ILE A 10 -19.43 -30.08 2.31
CA ILE A 10 -19.70 -30.42 3.70
C ILE A 10 -19.81 -31.94 3.74
N SER A 11 -18.99 -32.59 4.58
CA SER A 11 -19.03 -34.03 4.79
C SER A 11 -19.12 -34.35 6.27
N ARG A 12 -19.52 -35.57 6.58
CA ARG A 12 -19.57 -36.07 7.95
C ARG A 12 -18.56 -37.20 8.09
N ASP A 13 -17.67 -37.07 9.07
CA ASP A 13 -16.83 -38.17 9.49
C ASP A 13 -17.70 -39.18 10.25
N MET A 14 -17.75 -40.40 9.75
CA MET A 14 -18.60 -41.47 10.28
C MET A 14 -18.00 -42.12 11.55
N VAL A 15 -16.71 -41.91 11.83
CA VAL A 15 -16.03 -42.45 13.00
C VAL A 15 -16.16 -41.49 14.18
N THR A 16 -15.86 -40.21 13.96
CA THR A 16 -15.92 -39.18 15.01
C THR A 16 -17.28 -38.51 15.11
N GLY A 17 -18.12 -38.66 14.08
CA GLY A 17 -19.41 -37.97 13.96
C GLY A 17 -19.29 -36.49 13.57
N GLN A 18 -18.08 -35.97 13.41
CA GLN A 18 -17.81 -34.55 13.17
C GLN A 18 -18.21 -34.10 11.76
N CYS A 19 -18.65 -32.85 11.64
CA CYS A 19 -18.97 -32.24 10.37
C CYS A 19 -17.73 -31.50 9.85
N LEU A 20 -17.22 -31.92 8.69
CA LEU A 20 -16.09 -31.29 8.01
C LEU A 20 -16.63 -30.30 6.97
N VAL A 21 -16.31 -29.02 7.16
CA VAL A 21 -16.67 -27.94 6.24
C VAL A 21 -15.42 -27.52 5.47
N THR A 22 -15.37 -27.81 4.18
CA THR A 22 -14.20 -27.55 3.33
C THR A 22 -14.44 -26.30 2.49
N PHE A 23 -13.51 -25.35 2.57
CA PHE A 23 -13.49 -24.15 1.73
C PHE A 23 -12.37 -24.23 0.70
N ALA A 24 -12.71 -23.92 -0.55
CA ALA A 24 -11.73 -23.69 -1.60
C ALA A 24 -11.31 -22.21 -1.57
N VAL A 25 -10.02 -21.97 -1.42
CA VAL A 25 -9.41 -20.63 -1.36
C VAL A 25 -8.31 -20.55 -2.40
N ASN A 26 -8.16 -19.39 -3.03
CA ASN A 26 -7.16 -19.19 -4.09
C ASN A 26 -5.78 -18.83 -3.51
N ASP A 27 -5.73 -18.32 -2.28
CA ASP A 27 -4.51 -17.91 -1.58
C ASP A 27 -3.86 -19.11 -0.86
N SER A 28 -3.33 -20.06 -1.64
CA SER A 28 -2.73 -21.29 -1.08
C SER A 28 -1.48 -21.02 -0.24
N ALA A 29 -0.70 -19.98 -0.59
CA ALA A 29 0.53 -19.63 0.13
C ALA A 29 0.24 -19.18 1.57
N ARG A 30 -0.72 -18.28 1.75
CA ARG A 30 -1.12 -17.78 3.08
C ARG A 30 -1.75 -18.86 3.94
N VAL A 31 -2.51 -19.78 3.33
CA VAL A 31 -3.05 -20.95 4.04
C VAL A 31 -1.92 -21.80 4.58
N VAL A 32 -0.92 -22.11 3.76
CA VAL A 32 0.21 -22.95 4.18
C VAL A 32 0.97 -22.29 5.32
N GLU A 33 1.31 -21.01 5.17
CA GLU A 33 2.03 -20.21 6.18
C GLU A 33 1.30 -20.21 7.53
N GLN A 34 0.00 -19.92 7.53
CA GLN A 34 -0.77 -19.77 8.78
C GLN A 34 -1.32 -21.10 9.30
N SER A 35 -1.32 -22.18 8.49
CA SER A 35 -1.89 -23.47 8.90
C SER A 35 -1.15 -24.10 10.08
N ALA A 36 0.16 -23.91 10.18
CA ALA A 36 0.97 -24.48 11.25
C ALA A 36 0.54 -23.97 12.63
N GLU A 37 0.16 -22.69 12.73
CA GLU A 37 -0.27 -22.08 13.98
C GLU A 37 -1.72 -22.41 14.37
N LEU A 38 -2.50 -22.94 13.42
CA LEU A 38 -3.92 -23.26 13.59
C LEU A 38 -4.18 -24.74 13.90
N ARG A 39 -3.21 -25.63 13.59
CA ARG A 39 -3.34 -27.07 13.85
C ARG A 39 -3.53 -27.35 15.34
N ASP A 40 -4.39 -28.33 15.62
CA ASP A 40 -4.65 -28.89 16.96
C ASP A 40 -5.12 -27.88 18.02
N LYS A 41 -5.66 -26.73 17.58
CA LYS A 41 -6.27 -25.71 18.46
C LYS A 41 -7.77 -25.61 18.22
N GLU A 42 -8.51 -25.25 19.26
CA GLU A 42 -9.90 -24.83 19.10
C GLU A 42 -9.94 -23.46 18.40
N LEU A 43 -10.65 -23.38 17.28
CA LEU A 43 -10.73 -22.18 16.46
C LEU A 43 -12.13 -21.57 16.56
N ASN A 44 -12.19 -20.26 16.71
CA ASN A 44 -13.42 -19.51 16.47
C ASN A 44 -13.58 -19.30 14.95
N ILE A 45 -14.45 -20.09 14.32
CA ILE A 45 -14.65 -20.08 12.87
C ILE A 45 -15.87 -19.22 12.52
N LYS A 46 -15.65 -18.19 11.69
CA LYS A 46 -16.71 -17.32 11.18
C LYS A 46 -16.72 -17.34 9.65
N ALA A 47 -17.82 -17.81 9.06
CA ALA A 47 -18.07 -17.74 7.63
C ALA A 47 -19.24 -16.80 7.34
N THR A 48 -18.99 -15.69 6.65
CA THR A 48 -20.01 -14.72 6.24
C THR A 48 -20.09 -14.63 4.72
N LYS A 49 -21.25 -14.21 4.19
CA LYS A 49 -21.36 -13.91 2.77
C LYS A 49 -20.33 -12.84 2.41
N TYR A 50 -19.49 -13.14 1.42
CA TYR A 50 -18.61 -12.13 0.87
C TYR A 50 -19.45 -11.10 0.12
N HIS A 51 -19.55 -9.90 0.68
CA HIS A 51 -19.99 -8.73 -0.06
C HIS A 51 -18.75 -8.09 -0.67
N LYS A 52 -18.82 -7.66 -1.94
CA LYS A 52 -17.80 -6.74 -2.44
C LYS A 52 -17.79 -5.55 -1.47
N PRO A 53 -16.67 -5.29 -0.78
CA PRO A 53 -16.56 -4.05 -0.05
C PRO A 53 -16.78 -2.92 -1.07
N ARG A 54 -17.36 -1.79 -0.62
CA ARG A 54 -17.26 -0.54 -1.40
C ARG A 54 -15.80 -0.43 -1.84
N SER A 55 -15.56 -0.11 -3.12
CA SER A 55 -14.20 0.01 -3.66
C SER A 55 -13.40 0.84 -2.67
N LEU A 56 -12.44 0.19 -2.01
CA LEU A 56 -11.59 0.88 -1.08
C LEU A 56 -10.72 1.78 -1.94
N ASP A 57 -10.77 3.07 -1.69
CA ASP A 57 -9.92 4.00 -2.40
C ASP A 57 -8.47 3.73 -2.00
N ALA A 58 -7.57 3.53 -2.97
CA ALA A 58 -6.19 3.14 -2.70
C ALA A 58 -5.49 4.17 -1.80
N ASN A 59 -5.78 5.45 -2.02
CA ASN A 59 -5.26 6.53 -1.20
C ASN A 59 -5.87 6.51 0.21
N ALA A 60 -7.17 6.25 0.36
CA ALA A 60 -7.77 6.05 1.69
C ALA A 60 -7.16 4.84 2.43
N TYR A 61 -6.85 3.75 1.73
CA TYR A 61 -6.20 2.59 2.34
C TYR A 61 -4.76 2.90 2.79
N HIS A 62 -4.00 3.60 1.95
CA HIS A 62 -2.68 4.12 2.30
C HIS A 62 -2.73 4.93 3.60
N TRP A 63 -3.62 5.91 3.70
CA TRP A 63 -3.77 6.70 4.92
C TRP A 63 -4.21 5.88 6.14
N ALA A 64 -5.09 4.90 5.94
CA ALA A 64 -5.49 3.99 7.02
C ALA A 64 -4.29 3.21 7.57
N LEU A 65 -3.37 2.74 6.70
CA LEU A 65 -2.12 2.10 7.15
C LEU A 65 -1.19 3.10 7.82
N CYS A 66 -1.01 4.31 7.29
CA CYS A 66 -0.23 5.37 7.94
C CYS A 66 -0.70 5.62 9.38
N HIS A 67 -2.01 5.66 9.62
CA HIS A 67 -2.56 5.83 10.96
C HIS A 67 -2.23 4.65 11.89
N LYS A 68 -2.32 3.42 11.40
CA LYS A 68 -1.97 2.23 12.19
C LYS A 68 -0.48 2.19 12.53
N ILE A 69 0.39 2.48 11.56
CA ILE A 69 1.84 2.55 11.75
C ILE A 69 2.18 3.67 12.73
N ALA A 70 1.58 4.85 12.57
CA ALA A 70 1.80 5.98 13.46
C ALA A 70 1.44 5.64 14.91
N HIS A 71 0.34 4.91 15.13
CA HIS A 71 -0.04 4.43 16.46
C HIS A 71 0.99 3.45 17.04
N ALA A 72 1.46 2.49 16.25
CA ALA A 72 2.48 1.52 16.68
C ALA A 72 3.81 2.20 17.04
N LEU A 73 4.19 3.24 16.31
CA LEU A 73 5.45 3.98 16.49
C LEU A 73 5.31 5.22 17.41
N GLN A 74 4.14 5.45 18.00
CA GLN A 74 3.84 6.62 18.83
C GLN A 74 4.19 7.97 18.18
N THR A 75 3.87 8.10 16.89
CA THR A 75 4.08 9.31 16.10
C THR A 75 2.80 9.72 15.38
N ASP A 76 2.86 10.70 14.49
CA ASP A 76 1.71 11.16 13.71
C ASP A 76 1.68 10.59 12.28
N ALA A 77 0.48 10.45 11.72
CA ALA A 77 0.29 9.87 10.40
C ALA A 77 0.91 10.70 9.26
N LYS A 78 1.07 12.02 9.43
CA LYS A 78 1.72 12.86 8.41
C LYS A 78 3.22 12.61 8.39
N SER A 79 3.85 12.41 9.55
CA SER A 79 5.24 11.97 9.65
C SER A 79 5.45 10.65 8.93
N ILE A 80 4.63 9.64 9.23
CA ILE A 80 4.72 8.34 8.54
C ILE A 80 4.53 8.49 7.03
N HIS A 81 3.50 9.24 6.60
CA HIS A 81 3.30 9.50 5.19
C HIS A 81 4.53 10.14 4.53
N TYR A 82 5.16 11.12 5.20
CA TYR A 82 6.35 11.79 4.68
C TYR A 82 7.52 10.82 4.49
N GLU A 83 7.80 9.97 5.47
CA GLU A 83 8.88 8.97 5.37
C GLU A 83 8.61 7.94 4.26
N LEU A 84 7.36 7.49 4.13
CA LEU A 84 6.93 6.60 3.05
C LEU A 84 7.08 7.26 1.68
N MET A 85 6.74 8.55 1.55
CA MET A 85 6.92 9.30 0.30
C MET A 85 8.40 9.42 -0.08
N ILE A 86 9.29 9.68 0.88
CA ILE A 86 10.73 9.74 0.61
C ILE A 86 11.27 8.38 0.19
N SER A 87 10.79 7.31 0.80
CA SER A 87 11.30 5.95 0.60
C SER A 87 10.77 5.31 -0.68
N TYR A 88 9.45 5.34 -0.86
CA TYR A 88 8.73 4.58 -1.90
C TYR A 88 8.06 5.45 -2.96
N GLY A 89 7.99 6.77 -2.76
CA GLY A 89 7.33 7.68 -3.69
C GLY A 89 8.07 7.81 -5.03
N THR A 90 7.28 8.15 -6.06
CA THR A 90 7.76 8.36 -7.42
C THR A 90 8.49 9.70 -7.53
N PRO A 91 9.71 9.73 -8.10
CA PRO A 91 10.41 10.96 -8.41
C PRO A 91 9.57 11.90 -9.28
N LEU A 92 9.65 13.20 -9.01
CA LEU A 92 9.09 14.20 -9.91
C LEU A 92 9.97 14.27 -11.17
N GLU A 93 9.34 14.27 -12.34
CA GLU A 93 10.01 14.42 -13.63
C GLU A 93 9.82 15.84 -14.18
N ASN A 94 10.86 16.35 -14.83
CA ASN A 94 10.86 17.58 -15.61
C ASN A 94 10.21 17.32 -16.98
N PRO A 95 9.84 18.38 -17.74
CA PRO A 95 9.26 18.22 -19.08
C PRO A 95 10.12 17.44 -20.08
N ASP A 96 11.43 17.37 -19.86
CA ASP A 96 12.39 16.62 -20.67
C ASP A 96 12.57 15.15 -20.23
N GLY A 97 11.81 14.70 -19.22
CA GLY A 97 11.89 13.35 -18.65
C GLY A 97 13.03 13.16 -17.65
N SER A 98 13.85 14.19 -17.38
CA SER A 98 14.87 14.13 -16.34
C SER A 98 14.25 14.22 -14.94
N LYS A 99 14.89 13.61 -13.95
CA LYS A 99 14.42 13.69 -12.56
C LYS A 99 14.69 15.09 -11.97
N ALA A 100 13.69 15.68 -11.34
CA ALA A 100 13.80 16.99 -10.71
C ALA A 100 14.69 16.92 -9.46
N VAL A 101 15.82 17.62 -9.49
CA VAL A 101 16.78 17.72 -8.39
C VAL A 101 16.95 19.17 -7.99
N ILE A 102 16.98 19.43 -6.69
CA ILE A 102 17.27 20.75 -6.14
C ILE A 102 18.49 20.71 -5.23
N SER A 103 19.22 21.82 -5.17
CA SER A 103 20.31 22.04 -4.24
C SER A 103 19.90 23.18 -3.31
N VAL A 104 19.87 22.91 -2.00
CA VAL A 104 19.51 23.92 -1.00
C VAL A 104 20.62 24.03 0.03
N LEU A 105 20.75 25.20 0.66
CA LEU A 105 21.67 25.37 1.77
C LEU A 105 21.37 24.32 2.84
N LYS A 106 22.40 23.75 3.45
CA LYS A 106 22.26 22.65 4.44
C LYS A 106 21.37 23.00 5.64
N VAL A 107 21.20 24.29 5.93
CA VAL A 107 20.30 24.79 7.00
C VAL A 107 18.82 24.70 6.63
N VAL A 108 18.48 24.54 5.36
CA VAL A 108 17.10 24.50 4.85
C VAL A 108 16.57 23.08 4.97
N ASN A 109 15.41 22.94 5.61
CA ASN A 109 14.69 21.66 5.73
C ASN A 109 13.49 21.63 4.76
N PRO A 110 13.54 20.82 3.67
CA PRO A 110 12.45 20.72 2.70
C PRO A 110 11.11 20.29 3.30
N ARG A 111 11.13 19.46 4.34
CA ARG A 111 9.92 19.01 5.05
C ARG A 111 9.14 20.17 5.63
N ARG A 112 9.82 21.18 6.19
CA ARG A 112 9.18 22.38 6.76
C ARG A 112 8.52 23.25 5.67
N ALA A 113 8.97 23.13 4.43
CA ALA A 113 8.37 23.78 3.27
C ALA A 113 7.26 22.95 2.61
N GLY A 114 6.89 21.79 3.17
CA GLY A 114 5.88 20.89 2.59
C GLY A 114 6.37 20.16 1.33
N VAL A 115 7.68 20.11 1.09
CA VAL A 115 8.27 19.47 -0.08
C VAL A 115 8.75 18.06 0.28
N TYR A 116 8.29 17.07 -0.48
CA TYR A 116 8.81 15.71 -0.41
C TYR A 116 10.13 15.65 -1.16
N ALA A 117 11.22 15.47 -0.42
CA ALA A 117 12.57 15.60 -0.95
C ALA A 117 13.46 14.51 -0.35
N ARG A 118 13.92 13.58 -1.19
CA ARG A 118 14.85 12.53 -0.79
C ARG A 118 16.27 13.03 -0.96
N LYS A 119 17.06 13.07 0.11
CA LYS A 119 18.46 13.48 0.03
C LYS A 119 19.25 12.48 -0.81
N ILE A 120 20.02 12.97 -1.78
CA ILE A 120 20.85 12.15 -2.67
C ILE A 120 22.34 12.48 -2.55
N GLY A 121 22.69 13.58 -1.89
CA GLY A 121 24.08 13.96 -1.67
C GLY A 121 24.22 15.30 -0.97
N SER A 122 25.47 15.72 -0.81
CA SER A 122 25.84 17.03 -0.28
C SER A 122 27.07 17.54 -1.04
N GLY A 123 27.25 18.85 -1.08
CA GLY A 123 28.37 19.49 -1.75
C GLY A 123 28.70 20.85 -1.11
N SER A 124 29.84 21.42 -1.50
CA SER A 124 30.21 22.77 -1.10
C SER A 124 30.60 23.62 -2.30
N VAL A 125 30.15 24.87 -2.29
CA VAL A 125 30.50 25.89 -3.28
C VAL A 125 30.90 27.14 -2.52
N GLU A 126 32.12 27.63 -2.75
CA GLU A 126 32.65 28.86 -2.12
C GLU A 126 32.52 28.88 -0.59
N GLY A 127 32.80 27.72 0.05
CA GLY A 127 32.74 27.57 1.51
C GLY A 127 31.32 27.46 2.10
N LYS A 128 30.26 27.49 1.27
CA LYS A 128 28.89 27.22 1.70
C LYS A 128 28.56 25.75 1.48
N GLU A 129 27.88 25.12 2.44
CA GLU A 129 27.43 23.73 2.33
C GLU A 129 26.00 23.64 1.81
N PHE A 130 25.78 22.70 0.90
CA PHE A 130 24.50 22.41 0.27
C PHE A 130 24.16 20.93 0.39
N ASP A 131 22.87 20.65 0.51
CA ASP A 131 22.30 19.32 0.36
C ASP A 131 21.56 19.23 -0.97
N HIS A 132 21.77 18.12 -1.68
CA HIS A 132 21.11 17.82 -2.95
C HIS A 132 19.95 16.86 -2.68
N TYR A 133 18.78 17.22 -3.18
CA TYR A 133 17.56 16.43 -3.00
C TYR A 133 16.92 16.10 -4.33
N LEU A 134 16.51 14.84 -4.46
CA LEU A 134 15.57 14.38 -5.47
C LEU A 134 14.16 14.71 -5.02
N LEU A 135 13.43 15.49 -5.81
CA LEU A 135 12.04 15.81 -5.53
C LEU A 135 11.13 14.61 -5.81
N ILE A 136 10.16 14.41 -4.93
CA ILE A 136 9.16 13.36 -5.06
C ILE A 136 7.84 14.00 -5.48
N LYS A 137 7.22 13.43 -6.49
CA LYS A 137 5.90 13.85 -6.98
C LYS A 137 4.88 13.67 -5.83
N PRO A 138 3.99 14.64 -5.56
CA PRO A 138 2.94 14.49 -4.57
C PRO A 138 1.98 13.32 -4.90
N SER A 139 1.58 12.53 -3.90
CA SER A 139 0.76 11.32 -4.09
C SER A 139 -0.63 11.58 -4.70
N HIS A 140 -1.20 12.77 -4.51
CA HIS A 140 -2.49 13.13 -5.12
C HIS A 140 -2.41 13.32 -6.65
N LEU A 141 -1.19 13.39 -7.21
CA LEU A 141 -0.94 13.45 -8.65
C LEU A 141 -0.57 12.07 -9.22
N TYR A 142 -0.58 11.01 -8.40
CA TYR A 142 -0.13 9.70 -8.84
C TYR A 142 -1.11 9.06 -9.82
N ASP A 143 -0.57 8.42 -10.84
CA ASP A 143 -1.28 7.44 -11.63
C ASP A 143 -1.43 6.12 -10.84
N SER A 144 -2.18 5.18 -11.42
CA SER A 144 -2.43 3.88 -10.78
C SER A 144 -1.16 3.08 -10.49
N LYS A 145 -0.11 3.17 -11.31
CA LYS A 145 1.15 2.45 -11.13
C LYS A 145 2.00 3.08 -10.04
N GLU A 146 2.11 4.40 -10.05
CA GLU A 146 2.81 5.18 -9.02
C GLU A 146 2.16 4.96 -7.65
N MET A 147 0.82 4.93 -7.59
CA MET A 147 0.09 4.62 -6.37
C MET A 147 0.28 3.17 -5.93
N ALA A 148 0.38 2.22 -6.86
CA ALA A 148 0.68 0.82 -6.55
C ALA A 148 2.01 0.70 -5.80
N GLN A 149 3.06 1.33 -6.34
CA GLN A 149 4.40 1.30 -5.77
C GLN A 149 4.44 1.89 -4.36
N LEU A 150 3.81 3.05 -4.15
CA LEU A 150 3.73 3.65 -2.82
C LEU A 150 3.02 2.73 -1.84
N LEU A 151 1.90 2.14 -2.27
CA LEU A 151 1.09 1.30 -1.41
C LEU A 151 1.77 -0.03 -1.06
N ASP A 152 2.49 -0.64 -2.00
CA ASP A 152 3.29 -1.84 -1.73
C ASP A 152 4.34 -1.57 -0.64
N GLY A 153 5.02 -0.42 -0.71
CA GLY A 153 5.93 0.05 0.35
C GLY A 153 5.21 0.25 1.69
N THR A 154 4.04 0.89 1.69
CA THR A 154 3.24 1.08 2.90
C THR A 154 2.78 -0.24 3.51
N VAL A 155 2.39 -1.22 2.69
CA VAL A 155 2.01 -2.57 3.13
C VAL A 155 3.20 -3.29 3.74
N TYR A 156 4.38 -3.19 3.12
CA TYR A 156 5.62 -3.77 3.64
C TYR A 156 5.96 -3.20 5.03
N GLU A 157 5.95 -1.88 5.20
CA GLU A 157 6.23 -1.24 6.50
C GLU A 157 5.18 -1.58 7.56
N ALA A 158 3.90 -1.68 7.17
CA ALA A 158 2.83 -2.11 8.07
C ALA A 158 3.08 -3.55 8.57
N GLN A 159 3.37 -4.48 7.66
CA GLN A 159 3.65 -5.87 8.01
C GLN A 159 4.91 -6.00 8.87
N ALA A 160 5.98 -5.25 8.57
CA ALA A 160 7.19 -5.21 9.38
C ALA A 160 6.91 -4.68 10.81
N SER A 161 5.90 -3.83 10.97
CA SER A 161 5.43 -3.32 12.26
C SER A 161 4.41 -4.25 12.95
N GLY A 162 4.19 -5.46 12.43
CA GLY A 162 3.22 -6.42 12.98
C GLY A 162 1.75 -6.05 12.75
N ILE A 163 1.46 -5.14 11.82
CA ILE A 163 0.11 -4.67 11.53
C ILE A 163 -0.53 -5.54 10.45
N GLU A 164 -1.72 -6.07 10.74
CA GLU A 164 -2.49 -6.82 9.75
C GLU A 164 -2.96 -5.92 8.59
N THR A 165 -2.59 -6.33 7.38
CA THR A 165 -2.98 -5.72 6.10
C THR A 165 -4.10 -6.51 5.43
N ILE A 166 -4.76 -5.91 4.45
CA ILE A 166 -5.80 -6.63 3.69
C ILE A 166 -5.17 -7.78 2.89
N PRO A 167 -5.93 -8.84 2.58
CA PRO A 167 -5.41 -9.95 1.77
C PRO A 167 -4.86 -9.48 0.42
N PRO A 168 -3.77 -10.09 -0.10
CA PRO A 168 -3.16 -9.71 -1.38
C PRO A 168 -4.17 -9.70 -2.55
N GLU A 169 -5.14 -10.61 -2.58
CA GLU A 169 -6.17 -10.64 -3.63
C GLU A 169 -7.14 -9.46 -3.54
N ARG A 170 -7.32 -8.90 -2.34
CA ARG A 170 -8.14 -7.71 -2.14
C ARG A 170 -7.36 -6.46 -2.52
N LEU A 171 -6.06 -6.43 -2.20
CA LEU A 171 -5.14 -5.39 -2.64
C LEU A 171 -5.07 -5.33 -4.17
N LYS A 172 -4.85 -6.47 -4.83
CA LYS A 172 -4.82 -6.58 -6.28
C LYS A 172 -6.11 -6.06 -6.94
N ARG A 173 -7.27 -6.48 -6.43
CA ARG A 173 -8.57 -6.02 -6.95
C ARG A 173 -8.80 -4.52 -6.78
N MET A 174 -8.24 -3.93 -5.72
CA MET A 174 -8.30 -2.49 -5.50
C MET A 174 -7.44 -1.75 -6.54
N MET A 175 -6.25 -2.27 -6.83
CA MET A 175 -5.36 -1.69 -7.86
C MET A 175 -5.97 -1.81 -9.27
N GLU A 176 -6.53 -2.96 -9.63
CA GLU A 176 -7.23 -3.15 -10.91
C GLU A 176 -8.40 -2.17 -11.09
N ALA A 177 -9.14 -1.88 -10.00
CA ALA A 177 -10.24 -0.91 -10.03
C ALA A 177 -9.74 0.54 -10.23
N LEU A 178 -8.60 0.89 -9.66
CA LEU A 178 -7.96 2.19 -9.85
C LEU A 178 -7.50 2.39 -11.30
N GLU A 179 -6.81 1.40 -11.86
CA GLU A 179 -6.38 1.39 -13.27
C GLU A 179 -7.57 1.53 -14.24
N GLU A 180 -8.67 0.83 -13.98
CA GLU A 180 -9.88 0.93 -14.79
C GLU A 180 -10.53 2.31 -14.70
N HIS A 181 -10.56 2.91 -13.51
CA HIS A 181 -11.07 4.26 -13.32
C HIS A 181 -10.21 5.30 -14.06
N GLU A 182 -8.90 5.17 -13.99
CA GLU A 182 -7.94 6.03 -14.70
C GLU A 182 -8.16 5.97 -16.22
N ARG A 183 -8.23 4.76 -16.80
CA ARG A 183 -8.49 4.55 -18.23
C ARG A 183 -9.81 5.16 -18.69
N ARG A 184 -10.87 5.05 -17.88
CA ARG A 184 -12.18 5.67 -18.18
C ARG A 184 -12.09 7.19 -18.16
N THR A 185 -11.29 7.74 -17.27
CA THR A 185 -11.11 9.19 -17.13
C THR A 185 -10.31 9.76 -18.30
N GLN A 186 -9.26 9.07 -18.75
CA GLN A 186 -8.46 9.43 -19.93
C GLN A 186 -9.34 9.43 -21.20
N LYS A 187 -10.08 8.35 -21.46
CA LYS A 187 -11.00 8.26 -22.62
C LYS A 187 -12.04 9.39 -22.67
N LYS A 188 -12.55 9.81 -21.51
CA LYS A 188 -13.49 10.94 -21.44
C LYS A 188 -12.83 12.28 -21.79
N HIS A 189 -11.57 12.48 -21.43
CA HIS A 189 -10.83 13.69 -21.78
C HIS A 189 -10.51 13.71 -23.27
N GLU A 190 -10.04 12.59 -23.83
CA GLU A 190 -9.77 12.45 -25.28
C GLU A 190 -11.02 12.75 -26.12
N ASN A 191 -12.17 12.17 -25.76
CA ASN A 191 -13.43 12.39 -26.47
C ASN A 191 -13.99 13.83 -26.35
N LYS A 192 -13.51 14.63 -25.38
CA LYS A 192 -13.94 16.02 -25.18
C LYS A 192 -13.01 17.02 -25.89
N SER A 193 -11.82 16.56 -26.29
CA SER A 193 -10.83 17.34 -27.03
C SER A 193 -10.91 17.15 -28.55
N MET A 194 -11.79 16.27 -29.02
CA MET A 194 -12.23 16.14 -30.42
C MET A 194 -13.52 16.91 -30.65
#